data_AF-A0A358MPB1-F1
#
_entry.id   AF-A0A358MPB1-F1
#
_cell.length_a   1.000
_cell.length_b   1.000
_cell.length_c   1.000
_cell.angle_alpha   90.00
_cell.angle_beta   90.00
_cell.angle_gamma   90.00
#
_symmetry.space_group_name_H-M   'P 1'
#
loop_
_entity.id
_entity.type
_entity.pdbx_description
1 polymer ?
#
loop_
_entity_poly.entity_id
_entity_poly.type
_entity_poly.pdbx_seq_one_letter_code
_entity_poly.pdbx_strand_id
1 'polypeptide(L)'
;MSIGMSFGHRIRHTQRLRQSLRLSQAQRLQIQEHAFTLRLALIHELRDERYEPKAICPACSRELTPMEIIRGFNQDPNDFTTCCSACSRRFEPTLVCFGDGTYIELPFYCDCQTLAQLQGKETLQPERFAMEYPAIYRSAIVHHGGIRQAFAKVGIQYAFEEISDWKNKIRSFLGRLPDTIIAECVGTPVATIRAIRRKLGVSRCTQSKMLVEAGIEK
;
A
#
# COMPACT_ATOMS: atom_id res chain seq x y z
N MET A 1 58.64 -6.61 8.05
CA MET A 1 57.43 -5.77 7.93
C MET A 1 56.46 -6.50 7.02
N SER A 2 55.41 -7.11 7.57
CA SER A 2 54.42 -7.85 6.77
C SER A 2 53.02 -7.55 7.31
N ILE A 3 52.34 -6.58 6.68
CA ILE A 3 50.92 -6.32 6.87
C ILE A 3 50.25 -6.60 5.54
N GLY A 4 49.51 -7.68 5.45
CA GLY A 4 48.73 -7.95 4.25
C GLY A 4 47.99 -9.26 4.31
N MET A 5 46.95 -9.38 5.15
CA MET A 5 45.93 -10.45 5.06
C MET A 5 44.68 -10.12 5.90
N SER A 6 43.91 -9.07 5.58
CA SER A 6 42.58 -8.89 6.23
C SER A 6 41.43 -8.44 5.32
N PHE A 7 41.71 -8.01 4.09
CA PHE A 7 40.66 -7.51 3.19
C PHE A 7 39.85 -8.62 2.46
N GLY A 8 40.45 -9.79 2.21
CA GLY A 8 39.79 -10.86 1.44
C GLY A 8 38.65 -11.58 2.17
N HIS A 9 38.70 -11.69 3.50
CA HIS A 9 37.68 -12.41 4.27
C HIS A 9 36.38 -11.61 4.46
N ARG A 10 36.47 -10.28 4.66
CA ARG A 10 35.27 -9.42 4.80
C ARG A 10 34.41 -9.38 3.54
N ILE A 11 35.03 -9.39 2.36
CA ILE A 11 34.33 -9.33 1.08
C ILE A 11 33.56 -10.63 0.80
N ARG A 12 34.17 -11.79 1.09
CA ARG A 12 33.50 -13.10 0.93
C ARG A 12 32.33 -13.28 1.91
N HIS A 13 32.44 -12.76 3.13
CA HIS A 13 31.37 -12.85 4.13
C HIS A 13 30.17 -11.96 3.78
N THR A 14 30.42 -10.73 3.28
CA THR A 14 29.36 -9.83 2.80
C THR A 14 28.72 -10.31 1.50
N GLN A 15 29.47 -10.95 0.60
CA GLN A 15 28.90 -11.60 -0.59
C GLN A 15 28.02 -12.81 -0.23
N ARG A 16 28.44 -13.65 0.73
CA ARG A 16 27.60 -14.77 1.22
C ARG A 16 26.33 -14.29 1.94
N LEU A 17 26.40 -13.23 2.74
CA LEU A 17 25.23 -12.57 3.34
C LEU A 17 24.29 -11.94 2.30
N ARG A 18 24.82 -11.42 1.19
CA ARG A 18 24.01 -10.91 0.07
C ARG A 18 23.39 -12.05 -0.77
N GLN A 19 24.10 -13.16 -0.96
CA GLN A 19 23.58 -14.36 -1.62
C GLN A 19 22.49 -15.05 -0.79
N SER A 20 22.57 -15.01 0.55
CA SER A 20 21.59 -15.63 1.47
C SER A 20 20.30 -14.82 1.72
N LEU A 21 20.11 -13.71 1.00
CA LEU A 21 18.91 -12.86 1.05
C LEU A 21 18.17 -12.79 -0.29
N ARG A 22 18.38 -13.76 -1.19
CA ARG A 22 17.48 -13.91 -2.34
C ARG A 22 16.15 -14.49 -1.87
N LEU A 23 15.20 -13.60 -1.60
CA LEU A 23 13.82 -13.97 -1.31
C LEU A 23 13.23 -14.77 -2.47
N SER A 24 12.56 -15.88 -2.15
CA SER A 24 11.74 -16.62 -3.10
C SER A 24 10.59 -15.74 -3.60
N GLN A 25 9.99 -16.11 -4.73
CA GLN A 25 8.83 -15.39 -5.25
C GLN A 25 7.65 -15.41 -4.26
N ALA A 26 7.45 -16.53 -3.57
CA ALA A 26 6.43 -16.67 -2.52
C ALA A 26 6.70 -15.74 -1.33
N GLN A 27 7.95 -15.68 -0.84
CA GLN A 27 8.32 -14.77 0.25
C GLN A 27 8.12 -13.30 -0.14
N ARG A 28 8.44 -12.91 -1.37
CA ARG A 28 8.19 -11.54 -1.86
C ARG A 28 6.70 -11.20 -1.86
N LEU A 29 5.87 -12.15 -2.28
CA LEU A 29 4.42 -12.02 -2.29
C LEU A 29 3.86 -11.80 -0.88
N GLN A 30 4.29 -12.62 0.07
CA GLN A 30 3.84 -12.49 1.45
C GLN A 30 4.31 -11.19 2.10
N ILE A 31 5.53 -10.71 1.79
CA ILE A 31 5.98 -9.38 2.23
C ILE A 31 5.09 -8.27 1.64
N GLN A 32 4.71 -8.38 0.36
CA GLN A 32 3.83 -7.40 -0.28
C GLN A 32 2.44 -7.41 0.38
N GLU A 33 1.89 -8.59 0.64
CA GLU A 33 0.61 -8.75 1.33
C GLU A 33 0.64 -8.18 2.74
N HIS A 34 1.66 -8.52 3.52
CA HIS A 34 1.84 -7.95 4.85
C HIS A 34 2.01 -6.41 4.82
N ALA A 35 2.78 -5.89 3.86
CA ALA A 35 2.93 -4.45 3.66
C ALA A 35 1.59 -3.78 3.36
N PHE A 36 0.77 -4.41 2.52
CA PHE A 36 -0.54 -3.91 2.14
C PHE A 36 -1.52 -3.93 3.32
N THR A 37 -1.52 -5.00 4.11
CA THR A 37 -2.31 -5.07 5.35
C THR A 37 -1.93 -3.96 6.33
N LEU A 38 -0.64 -3.73 6.56
CA LEU A 38 -0.17 -2.63 7.40
C LEU A 38 -0.51 -1.24 6.81
N ARG A 39 -0.50 -1.10 5.48
CA ARG A 39 -0.95 0.12 4.80
C ARG A 39 -2.43 0.39 5.07
N LEU A 40 -3.30 -0.60 4.93
CA LEU A 40 -4.73 -0.46 5.21
C LEU A 40 -4.99 -0.15 6.70
N ALA A 41 -4.24 -0.78 7.61
CA ALA A 41 -4.31 -0.45 9.03
C ALA A 41 -3.88 1.00 9.31
N LEU A 42 -2.83 1.50 8.65
CA LEU A 42 -2.44 2.91 8.76
C LEU A 42 -3.54 3.83 8.22
N ILE A 43 -4.11 3.51 7.07
CA ILE A 43 -5.21 4.30 6.48
C ILE A 43 -6.40 4.36 7.45
N HIS A 44 -6.75 3.25 8.09
CA HIS A 44 -7.79 3.21 9.11
C HIS A 44 -7.50 4.16 10.26
N GLU A 45 -6.29 4.12 10.85
CA GLU A 45 -5.89 5.06 11.91
C GLU A 45 -5.92 6.53 11.44
N LEU A 46 -5.59 6.79 10.17
CA LEU A 46 -5.60 8.12 9.60
C LEU A 46 -7.02 8.68 9.44
N ARG A 47 -7.98 7.84 9.05
CA ARG A 47 -9.29 8.28 8.53
C ARG A 47 -10.51 7.80 9.30
N ASP A 48 -10.32 6.92 10.29
CA ASP A 48 -11.40 6.25 11.02
C ASP A 48 -12.38 5.46 10.13
N GLU A 49 -11.89 5.03 8.95
CA GLU A 49 -12.63 4.22 7.99
C GLU A 49 -11.77 3.01 7.60
N ARG A 50 -12.34 1.81 7.65
CA ARG A 50 -11.69 0.55 7.27
C ARG A 50 -12.07 0.18 5.85
N TYR A 51 -11.10 -0.34 5.11
CA TYR A 51 -11.26 -0.75 3.71
C TYR A 51 -10.82 -2.20 3.52
N GLU A 52 -11.60 -2.96 2.76
CA GLU A 52 -11.34 -4.38 2.50
C GLU A 52 -11.69 -4.74 1.05
N PRO A 53 -10.67 -4.90 0.17
CA PRO A 53 -10.89 -5.43 -1.17
C PRO A 53 -11.38 -6.87 -1.10
N LYS A 54 -12.48 -7.17 -1.81
CA LYS A 54 -13.10 -8.50 -1.89
C LYS A 54 -13.31 -8.94 -3.32
N ALA A 55 -13.12 -10.23 -3.55
CA ALA A 55 -13.35 -10.86 -4.84
C ALA A 55 -13.51 -12.38 -4.67
N ILE A 56 -14.68 -12.90 -5.02
CA ILE A 56 -14.94 -14.33 -5.15
C ILE A 56 -15.10 -14.62 -6.64
N CYS A 57 -14.27 -15.51 -7.18
CA CYS A 57 -14.31 -15.81 -8.60
C CYS A 57 -15.64 -16.51 -8.97
N PRO A 58 -16.42 -15.97 -9.93
CA PRO A 58 -17.71 -16.56 -10.28
C PRO A 58 -17.61 -17.89 -11.04
N ALA A 59 -16.41 -18.25 -11.54
CA ALA A 59 -16.20 -19.47 -12.31
C ALA A 59 -15.69 -20.65 -11.48
N CYS A 60 -14.88 -20.41 -10.45
CA CYS A 60 -14.27 -21.47 -9.63
C CYS A 60 -14.50 -21.30 -8.12
N SER A 61 -15.29 -20.30 -7.73
CA SER A 61 -15.64 -19.98 -6.33
C SER A 61 -14.46 -19.69 -5.40
N ARG A 62 -13.25 -19.56 -5.94
CA ARG A 62 -12.07 -19.19 -5.16
C ARG A 62 -12.16 -17.74 -4.71
N GLU A 63 -11.97 -17.52 -3.42
CA GLU A 63 -11.74 -16.20 -2.84
C GLU A 63 -10.29 -15.75 -3.11
N LEU A 64 -10.13 -14.53 -3.62
CA LEU A 64 -8.83 -13.94 -3.91
C LEU A 64 -8.37 -13.09 -2.73
N THR A 65 -7.07 -13.14 -2.41
CA THR A 65 -6.51 -12.18 -1.44
C THR A 65 -6.45 -10.77 -2.04
N PRO A 66 -6.37 -9.70 -1.21
CA PRO A 66 -6.25 -8.34 -1.74
C PRO A 66 -5.08 -8.16 -2.72
N MET A 67 -3.95 -8.84 -2.49
CA MET A 67 -2.83 -8.80 -3.42
C MET A 67 -3.09 -9.57 -4.72
N GLU A 68 -3.87 -10.65 -4.68
CA GLU A 68 -4.30 -11.33 -5.91
C GLU A 68 -5.25 -10.43 -6.72
N ILE A 69 -6.16 -9.72 -6.07
CA ILE A 69 -7.05 -8.74 -6.70
C ILE A 69 -6.23 -7.65 -7.40
N ILE A 70 -5.32 -7.00 -6.66
CA ILE A 70 -4.51 -5.88 -7.17
C ILE A 70 -3.63 -6.32 -8.35
N ARG A 71 -3.05 -7.53 -8.28
CA ARG A 71 -2.18 -8.06 -9.34
C ARG A 71 -2.95 -8.60 -10.54
N GLY A 72 -4.22 -8.95 -10.36
CA GLY A 72 -5.09 -9.46 -11.42
C GLY A 72 -5.66 -8.35 -12.33
N PHE A 73 -5.64 -7.09 -11.89
CA PHE A 73 -5.95 -5.96 -12.78
C PHE A 73 -4.93 -5.88 -13.92
N ASN A 74 -5.40 -5.50 -15.10
CA ASN A 74 -4.51 -5.02 -16.15
C ASN A 74 -4.30 -3.51 -15.98
N GLN A 75 -3.28 -2.97 -16.65
CA GLN A 75 -2.98 -1.54 -16.62
C GLN A 75 -3.85 -0.76 -17.63
N ASP A 76 -5.06 -1.26 -17.91
CA ASP A 76 -6.01 -0.62 -18.83
C ASP A 76 -7.00 0.24 -18.02
N PRO A 77 -7.05 1.55 -18.27
CA PRO A 77 -7.97 2.45 -17.57
C PRO A 77 -9.45 2.15 -17.85
N ASN A 78 -9.78 1.35 -18.89
CA ASN A 78 -11.15 1.03 -19.29
C ASN A 78 -11.58 -0.41 -18.93
N ASP A 79 -10.71 -1.22 -18.33
CA ASP A 79 -11.04 -2.61 -17.94
C ASP A 79 -11.08 -2.78 -16.42
N PHE A 80 -12.25 -2.54 -15.83
CA PHE A 80 -12.52 -2.58 -14.38
C PHE A 80 -12.49 -3.97 -13.74
N THR A 81 -11.89 -4.97 -14.40
CA THR A 81 -11.89 -6.35 -13.93
C THR A 81 -10.54 -6.82 -13.39
N THR A 82 -10.56 -7.72 -12.43
CA THR A 82 -9.40 -8.48 -11.95
C THR A 82 -9.42 -9.90 -12.52
N CYS A 83 -8.24 -10.48 -12.73
CA CYS A 83 -8.04 -11.84 -13.21
C CYS A 83 -7.91 -12.82 -12.04
N CYS A 84 -8.71 -13.89 -12.03
CA CYS A 84 -8.54 -14.99 -11.09
C CYS A 84 -7.19 -15.69 -11.30
N SER A 85 -6.37 -15.76 -10.25
CA SER A 85 -5.06 -16.44 -10.27
C SER A 85 -5.16 -17.95 -10.49
N ALA A 86 -6.33 -18.57 -10.31
CA ALA A 86 -6.54 -20.01 -10.48
C ALA A 86 -7.06 -20.40 -11.88
N CYS A 87 -8.09 -19.71 -12.38
CA CYS A 87 -8.79 -20.10 -13.62
C CYS A 87 -8.72 -19.04 -14.73
N SER A 88 -8.01 -17.93 -14.50
CA SER A 88 -7.86 -16.80 -15.43
C SER A 88 -9.15 -16.09 -15.84
N ARG A 89 -10.29 -16.39 -15.20
CA ARG A 89 -11.55 -15.65 -15.41
C ARG A 89 -11.38 -14.20 -14.96
N ARG A 90 -11.80 -13.24 -15.79
CA ARG A 90 -11.90 -11.82 -15.45
C ARG A 90 -13.29 -11.48 -14.90
N PHE A 91 -13.34 -10.68 -13.85
CA PHE A 91 -14.57 -10.23 -13.18
C PHE A 91 -14.32 -8.98 -12.33
N GLU A 92 -15.36 -8.24 -11.98
CA GLU A 92 -15.25 -7.00 -11.21
C GLU A 92 -15.08 -7.30 -9.71
N PRO A 93 -14.02 -6.78 -9.05
CA PRO A 93 -13.87 -6.87 -7.60
C PRO A 93 -14.61 -5.75 -6.87
N THR A 94 -14.88 -5.94 -5.58
CA THR A 94 -15.53 -4.94 -4.74
C THR A 94 -14.61 -4.43 -3.63
N LEU A 95 -14.91 -3.24 -3.13
CA LEU A 95 -14.29 -2.62 -1.98
C LEU A 95 -15.36 -2.46 -0.91
N VAL A 96 -15.21 -3.21 0.17
CA VAL A 96 -16.05 -3.05 1.36
C VAL A 96 -15.44 -1.94 2.22
N CYS A 97 -16.28 -0.99 2.63
CA CYS A 97 -15.88 0.15 3.42
C CYS A 97 -16.74 0.22 4.69
N PHE A 98 -16.10 0.44 5.83
CA PHE A 98 -16.74 0.50 7.13
C PHE A 98 -16.25 1.72 7.90
N GLY A 99 -17.13 2.65 8.24
CA GLY A 99 -16.82 3.88 8.99
C GLY A 99 -18.10 4.58 9.43
N ASP A 100 -18.07 5.29 10.56
CA ASP A 100 -19.24 5.99 11.14
C ASP A 100 -20.51 5.12 11.26
N GLY A 101 -20.34 3.82 11.53
CA GLY A 101 -21.45 2.86 11.59
C GLY A 101 -22.09 2.52 10.23
N THR A 102 -21.53 3.02 9.14
CA THR A 102 -21.96 2.69 7.78
C THR A 102 -21.19 1.48 7.24
N TYR A 103 -21.89 0.65 6.48
CA TYR A 103 -21.33 -0.44 5.68
C TYR A 103 -21.73 -0.20 4.24
N ILE A 104 -20.74 -0.09 3.35
CA ILE A 104 -20.98 0.06 1.92
C ILE A 104 -20.07 -0.87 1.13
N GLU A 105 -20.59 -1.36 0.01
CA GLU A 105 -19.86 -2.15 -0.96
C GLU A 105 -19.86 -1.40 -2.29
N LEU A 106 -18.67 -1.20 -2.84
CA LEU A 106 -18.45 -0.37 -4.03
C LEU A 106 -17.61 -1.15 -5.05
N PRO A 107 -17.64 -0.81 -6.34
CA PRO A 107 -16.62 -1.25 -7.28
C PRO A 107 -15.21 -0.87 -6.79
N PHE A 108 -14.26 -1.81 -6.86
CA PHE A 108 -12.86 -1.53 -6.56
C PHE A 108 -12.06 -1.35 -7.84
N TYR A 109 -11.43 -0.20 -8.00
CA TYR A 109 -10.65 0.13 -9.19
C TYR A 109 -9.14 -0.06 -8.96
N CYS A 110 -8.39 -0.42 -10.00
CA CYS A 110 -6.92 -0.39 -9.95
C CYS A 110 -6.39 1.03 -9.78
N ASP A 111 -5.10 1.14 -9.46
CA ASP A 111 -4.32 2.39 -9.51
C ASP A 111 -4.58 3.16 -10.83
N CYS A 112 -4.32 2.51 -11.97
CA CYS A 112 -4.55 3.01 -13.32
C CYS A 112 -5.94 3.64 -13.55
N GLN A 113 -7.00 2.89 -13.27
CA GLN A 113 -8.40 3.28 -13.44
C GLN A 113 -8.80 4.39 -12.49
N THR A 114 -8.30 4.34 -11.25
CA THR A 114 -8.55 5.36 -10.25
C THR A 114 -7.99 6.69 -10.73
N LEU A 115 -6.71 6.70 -11.12
CA LEU A 115 -6.02 7.91 -11.60
C LEU A 115 -6.67 8.47 -12.87
N ALA A 116 -7.03 7.61 -13.83
CA ALA A 116 -7.69 8.02 -15.07
C ALA A 116 -9.04 8.72 -14.84
N GLN A 117 -9.72 8.42 -13.74
CA GLN A 117 -11.03 8.99 -13.41
C GLN A 117 -10.96 10.28 -12.56
N LEU A 118 -9.76 10.76 -12.19
CA LEU A 118 -9.62 11.94 -11.33
C LEU A 118 -9.87 13.27 -12.06
N GLN A 119 -9.55 13.36 -13.34
CA GLN A 119 -9.61 14.62 -14.08
C GLN A 119 -11.02 15.24 -14.05
N GLY A 120 -11.09 16.55 -13.79
CA GLY A 120 -12.34 17.30 -13.71
C GLY A 120 -13.02 17.25 -12.33
N LYS A 121 -12.38 16.64 -11.33
CA LYS A 121 -12.89 16.51 -9.95
C LYS A 121 -12.04 17.25 -8.92
N GLU A 122 -10.99 17.95 -9.34
CA GLU A 122 -10.02 18.62 -8.47
C GLU A 122 -10.58 19.78 -7.64
N THR A 123 -11.75 20.29 -8.03
CA THR A 123 -12.46 21.37 -7.33
C THR A 123 -13.47 20.87 -6.30
N LEU A 124 -13.78 19.57 -6.29
CA LEU A 124 -14.69 18.97 -5.31
C LEU A 124 -14.01 18.96 -3.94
N GLN A 125 -14.76 19.29 -2.89
CA GLN A 125 -14.30 19.05 -1.52
C GLN A 125 -14.31 17.54 -1.20
N PRO A 126 -13.47 17.05 -0.27
CA PRO A 126 -13.35 15.61 0.01
C PRO A 126 -14.68 14.92 0.33
N GLU A 127 -15.52 15.54 1.16
CA GLU A 127 -16.83 15.02 1.58
C GLU A 127 -17.77 14.92 0.38
N ARG A 128 -17.78 15.95 -0.46
CA ARG A 128 -18.58 15.98 -1.69
C ARG A 128 -18.09 14.95 -2.71
N PHE A 129 -16.78 14.78 -2.85
CA PHE A 129 -16.19 13.75 -3.70
C PHE A 129 -16.60 12.35 -3.20
N ALA A 130 -16.46 12.08 -1.90
CA ALA A 130 -16.85 10.81 -1.29
C ALA A 130 -18.33 10.46 -1.50
N MET A 131 -19.20 11.47 -1.61
CA MET A 131 -20.63 11.32 -1.89
C MET A 131 -20.94 11.12 -3.38
N GLU A 132 -20.40 11.97 -4.26
CA GLU A 132 -20.71 11.93 -5.70
C GLU A 132 -19.98 10.80 -6.44
N TYR A 133 -18.78 10.45 -5.99
CA TYR A 133 -17.90 9.48 -6.64
C TYR A 133 -17.26 8.51 -5.61
N PRO A 134 -18.06 7.78 -4.83
CA PRO A 134 -17.58 6.99 -3.68
C PRO A 134 -16.53 5.94 -4.06
N ALA A 135 -16.70 5.25 -5.19
CA ALA A 135 -15.79 4.20 -5.64
C ALA A 135 -14.41 4.76 -6.03
N ILE A 136 -14.38 5.90 -6.74
CA ILE A 136 -13.13 6.58 -7.14
C ILE A 136 -12.41 7.10 -5.90
N TYR A 137 -13.15 7.80 -5.01
CA TYR A 137 -12.61 8.37 -3.78
C TYR A 137 -11.93 7.31 -2.91
N ARG A 138 -12.63 6.19 -2.64
CA ARG A 138 -12.11 5.15 -1.74
C ARG A 138 -11.05 4.27 -2.39
N SER A 139 -11.12 4.03 -3.70
CA SER A 139 -10.02 3.39 -4.43
C SER A 139 -8.74 4.23 -4.39
N ALA A 140 -8.87 5.57 -4.51
CA ALA A 140 -7.73 6.49 -4.37
C ALA A 140 -7.12 6.45 -2.98
N ILE A 141 -7.94 6.38 -1.93
CA ILE A 141 -7.46 6.21 -0.56
C ILE A 141 -6.69 4.90 -0.40
N VAL A 142 -7.23 3.78 -0.88
CA VAL A 142 -6.56 2.47 -0.78
C VAL A 142 -5.19 2.49 -1.47
N HIS A 143 -5.11 3.00 -2.71
CA HIS A 143 -3.87 2.97 -3.51
C HIS A 143 -2.87 4.08 -3.16
N HIS A 144 -3.34 5.25 -2.71
CA HIS A 144 -2.50 6.45 -2.55
C HIS A 144 -2.55 7.09 -1.15
N GLY A 145 -3.42 6.59 -0.27
CA GLY A 145 -3.64 7.12 1.08
C GLY A 145 -4.61 8.30 1.14
N GLY A 146 -4.86 8.97 0.01
CA GLY A 146 -5.80 10.06 -0.12
C GLY A 146 -5.92 10.57 -1.53
N ILE A 147 -6.97 11.35 -1.78
CA ILE A 147 -7.23 11.94 -3.10
C ILE A 147 -6.22 13.03 -3.43
N ARG A 148 -5.71 13.79 -2.45
CA ARG A 148 -4.65 14.77 -2.68
C ARG A 148 -3.40 14.10 -3.29
N GLN A 149 -3.02 12.95 -2.75
CA GLN A 149 -1.87 12.19 -3.23
C GLN A 149 -2.13 11.55 -4.58
N ALA A 150 -3.35 11.06 -4.82
CA ALA A 150 -3.76 10.53 -6.11
C ALA A 150 -3.73 11.62 -7.21
N PHE A 151 -4.28 12.80 -6.95
CA PHE A 151 -4.20 13.96 -7.87
C PHE A 151 -2.76 14.35 -8.19
N ALA A 152 -1.88 14.34 -7.18
CA ALA A 152 -0.47 14.64 -7.39
C ALA A 152 0.21 13.65 -8.36
N LYS A 153 -0.23 12.37 -8.42
CA LYS A 153 0.31 11.37 -9.37
C LYS A 153 -0.03 11.69 -10.83
N VAL A 154 -1.16 12.36 -11.07
CA VAL A 154 -1.58 12.84 -12.40
C VAL A 154 -1.17 14.29 -12.66
N GLY A 155 -0.32 14.87 -11.82
CA GLY A 155 0.21 16.22 -12.01
C GLY A 155 -0.79 17.34 -11.70
N ILE A 156 -1.87 17.03 -10.95
CA ILE A 156 -2.89 17.99 -10.57
C ILE A 156 -2.71 18.37 -9.10
N GLN A 157 -2.72 19.68 -8.81
CA GLN A 157 -2.70 20.17 -7.44
C GLN A 157 -4.12 20.15 -6.85
N TYR A 158 -4.28 19.48 -5.72
CA TYR A 158 -5.54 19.43 -4.98
C TYR A 158 -5.45 20.24 -3.69
N ALA A 159 -6.32 21.24 -3.54
CA ALA A 159 -6.19 22.27 -2.50
C ALA A 159 -6.57 21.76 -1.10
N PHE A 160 -7.53 20.85 -0.98
CA PHE A 160 -8.13 20.48 0.30
C PHE A 160 -7.26 19.51 1.10
N GLU A 161 -7.25 19.69 2.42
CA GLU A 161 -6.54 18.84 3.37
C GLU A 161 -7.48 17.80 3.96
N GLU A 162 -7.07 16.53 3.96
CA GLU A 162 -7.94 15.41 4.34
C GLU A 162 -7.63 14.85 5.73
N ILE A 163 -6.40 15.05 6.24
CA ILE A 163 -5.94 14.37 7.45
C ILE A 163 -5.27 15.37 8.38
N SER A 164 -5.92 15.62 9.52
CA SER A 164 -5.34 16.33 10.66
C SER A 164 -4.63 15.36 11.61
N ASP A 165 -3.66 15.87 12.38
CA ASP A 165 -2.91 15.15 13.43
C ASP A 165 -2.27 13.79 13.03
N TRP A 166 -1.88 13.63 11.76
CA TRP A 166 -1.27 12.38 11.29
C TRP A 166 0.00 11.99 12.04
N LYS A 167 0.74 12.95 12.63
CA LYS A 167 2.02 12.69 13.32
C LYS A 167 1.87 11.73 14.49
N ASN A 168 0.76 11.80 15.23
CA ASN A 168 0.50 10.89 16.34
C ASN A 168 0.04 9.53 15.84
N LYS A 169 -0.84 9.54 14.84
CA LYS A 169 -1.43 8.34 14.22
C LYS A 169 -0.40 7.41 13.57
N ILE A 170 0.70 7.95 13.04
CA ILE A 170 1.74 7.11 12.41
C ILE A 170 2.69 6.42 13.39
N ARG A 171 2.70 6.78 14.69
CA ARG A 171 3.76 6.38 15.63
C ARG A 171 3.90 4.86 15.73
N SER A 172 2.78 4.13 15.79
CA SER A 172 2.73 2.67 15.89
C SER A 172 3.20 1.94 14.62
N PHE A 173 3.32 2.64 13.49
CA PHE A 173 3.74 2.08 12.20
C PHE A 173 5.22 2.33 11.89
N LEU A 174 5.86 3.27 12.58
CA LEU A 174 7.27 3.57 12.39
C LEU A 174 8.13 2.33 12.65
N GLY A 175 8.98 1.97 11.69
CA GLY A 175 9.87 0.81 11.79
C GLY A 175 9.23 -0.54 11.45
N ARG A 176 7.89 -0.60 11.35
CA ARG A 176 7.11 -1.76 10.89
C ARG A 176 6.73 -1.63 9.42
N LEU A 177 6.32 -0.44 9.01
CA LEU A 177 6.05 -0.08 7.62
C LEU A 177 7.20 0.77 7.04
N PRO A 178 7.58 0.60 5.75
CA PRO A 178 8.57 1.45 5.12
C PRO A 178 8.20 2.94 5.18
N ASP A 179 9.20 3.79 5.50
CA ASP A 179 9.02 5.25 5.58
C ASP A 179 8.40 5.83 4.29
N THR A 180 8.62 5.19 3.13
CA THR A 180 8.04 5.58 1.84
C THR A 180 6.54 5.38 1.76
N ILE A 181 6.02 4.28 2.31
CA ILE A 181 4.58 4.00 2.32
C ILE A 181 3.88 4.92 3.32
N ILE A 182 4.45 5.11 4.51
CA ILE A 182 3.92 6.07 5.49
C ILE A 182 3.86 7.48 4.90
N ALA A 183 4.94 7.91 4.25
CA ALA A 183 5.05 9.22 3.61
C ALA A 183 4.00 9.43 2.52
N GLU A 184 3.76 8.41 1.70
CA GLU A 184 2.68 8.42 0.71
C GLU A 184 1.33 8.54 1.40
N CYS A 185 1.03 7.72 2.41
CA CYS A 185 -0.28 7.75 3.07
C CYS A 185 -0.65 9.10 3.70
N VAL A 186 0.34 9.86 4.20
CA VAL A 186 0.10 11.17 4.84
C VAL A 186 0.41 12.36 3.93
N GLY A 187 0.87 12.13 2.69
CA GLY A 187 1.24 13.19 1.75
C GLY A 187 2.39 14.09 2.20
N THR A 188 3.46 13.52 2.78
CA THR A 188 4.63 14.29 3.22
C THR A 188 5.92 13.75 2.58
N PRO A 189 7.00 14.54 2.46
CA PRO A 189 8.28 14.01 2.01
C PRO A 189 8.81 12.89 2.92
N VAL A 190 9.40 11.85 2.32
CA VAL A 190 10.00 10.71 3.06
C VAL A 190 11.04 11.16 4.08
N ALA A 191 11.76 12.26 3.82
CA ALA A 191 12.72 12.86 4.74
C ALA A 191 12.08 13.26 6.08
N THR A 192 10.83 13.74 6.07
CA THR A 192 10.07 14.11 7.26
C THR A 192 9.79 12.88 8.13
N ILE A 193 9.29 11.80 7.54
CA ILE A 193 9.04 10.54 8.26
C ILE A 193 10.35 9.96 8.82
N ARG A 194 11.44 9.99 8.03
CA ARG A 194 12.78 9.58 8.48
C ARG A 194 13.27 10.40 9.67
N ALA A 195 13.01 11.70 9.70
CA ALA A 195 13.40 12.56 10.81
C ALA A 195 12.61 12.22 12.09
N ILE A 196 11.28 12.06 11.97
CA ILE A 196 10.41 11.64 13.09
C ILE A 196 10.88 10.28 13.64
N ARG A 197 11.06 9.28 12.78
CA ARG A 197 11.52 7.94 13.16
C ARG A 197 12.85 7.97 13.92
N ARG A 198 13.83 8.74 13.42
CA ARG A 198 15.15 8.89 14.06
C ARG A 198 15.07 9.59 15.41
N LYS A 199 14.27 10.65 15.53
CA LYS A 199 14.06 11.39 16.78
C LYS A 199 13.50 10.49 17.89
N LEU A 200 12.67 9.52 17.51
CA LEU A 200 12.07 8.53 18.42
C LEU A 200 12.97 7.29 18.65
N GLY A 201 14.18 7.24 18.10
CA GLY A 201 15.08 6.08 18.25
C GLY A 201 14.61 4.81 17.54
N VAL A 202 13.63 4.90 16.65
CA VAL A 202 13.03 3.73 15.99
C VAL A 202 13.90 3.29 14.80
N SER A 203 14.28 2.01 14.78
CA SER A 203 15.06 1.45 13.67
C SER A 203 14.22 1.32 12.40
N ARG A 204 14.88 1.37 11.22
CA ARG A 204 14.18 1.26 9.94
C ARG A 204 13.45 -0.08 9.78
N CYS A 205 12.36 -0.07 9.02
CA CYS A 205 11.76 -1.29 8.49
C CYS A 205 12.74 -1.95 7.49
N THR A 206 12.85 -3.28 7.54
CA THR A 206 13.67 -4.06 6.60
C THR A 206 12.88 -5.28 6.15
N GLN A 207 13.21 -5.84 4.99
CA GLN A 207 12.58 -7.07 4.49
C GLN A 207 12.65 -8.22 5.51
N SER A 208 13.77 -8.36 6.21
CA SER A 208 13.93 -9.39 7.25
C SER A 208 12.95 -9.19 8.41
N LYS A 209 12.66 -7.94 8.80
CA LYS A 209 11.67 -7.66 9.84
C LYS A 209 10.25 -7.94 9.35
N MET A 210 9.94 -7.57 8.10
CA MET A 210 8.62 -7.84 7.53
C MET A 210 8.34 -9.35 7.41
N LEU A 211 9.35 -10.17 7.11
CA LEU A 211 9.20 -11.63 7.15
C LEU A 211 8.86 -12.13 8.54
N VAL A 212 9.60 -11.67 9.55
CA VAL A 212 9.39 -12.06 10.95
C VAL A 212 8.02 -11.60 11.45
N GLU A 213 7.63 -10.34 11.19
CA GLU A 213 6.32 -9.81 11.57
C GLU A 213 5.16 -10.51 10.83
N ALA A 214 5.40 -10.98 9.60
CA ALA A 214 4.43 -11.77 8.86
C ALA A 214 4.39 -13.25 9.27
N GLY A 215 5.21 -13.68 10.24
CA GLY A 215 5.28 -15.08 10.68
C GLY A 215 5.90 -16.03 9.67
N ILE A 216 6.74 -15.54 8.75
CA ILE A 216 7.35 -16.32 7.67
C ILE A 216 8.74 -16.78 8.13
N GLU A 217 8.84 -18.05 8.53
CA GLU A 217 10.13 -18.68 8.82
C GLU A 217 10.95 -18.88 7.53
N LYS A 218 12.28 -18.87 7.67
CA LYS A 218 13.22 -19.04 6.55
C LYS A 218 13.38 -20.49 6.15
#